data_AF-A0A645GWS8-F1
#
_entry.id   AF-A0A645GWS8-F1
#
_cell.length_a   1.000
_cell.length_b   1.000
_cell.length_c   1.000
_cell.angle_alpha   90.00
_cell.angle_beta   90.00
_cell.angle_gamma   90.00
#
_symmetry.space_group_name_H-M   'P 1'
#
loop_
_entity.id
_entity.type
_entity.pdbx_description
1 polymer ?
#
loop_
_entity_poly.entity_id
_entity_poly.type
_entity_poly.pdbx_seq_one_letter_code
_entity_poly.pdbx_strand_id
1 'polypeptide(L)'
;MDSLAVPTKSSTMINKHQRIEEILHELDALIGLPEVKKLIREIYAFIEIQKRREKERLVTEPLVLHMIFKGNPGTGKTTVARILGRVFREIGVLSQGHLIEVERADLVGEYIGHTAQKTREQLKKALGGILFIDEAYSLARGGEKDFGKESIDVMVKLRMQISIFIAIFI
;
A
#
# COMPACT_ATOMS: atom_id res chain seq x y z
N MET A 1 33.28 -25.59 18.87
CA MET A 1 32.14 -25.48 19.81
C MET A 1 31.69 -24.03 19.77
N ASP A 2 30.78 -23.70 18.86
CA ASP A 2 29.92 -22.53 19.00
C ASP A 2 28.66 -22.82 18.18
N SER A 3 27.57 -23.00 18.92
CA SER A 3 26.26 -23.40 18.44
C SER A 3 25.57 -22.17 17.86
N LEU A 4 25.50 -22.11 16.53
CA LEU A 4 24.54 -21.23 15.84
C LEU A 4 23.14 -21.79 16.08
N ALA A 5 22.48 -21.30 17.13
CA ALA A 5 21.09 -21.62 17.42
C ALA A 5 20.19 -21.14 16.27
N VAL A 6 19.72 -22.08 15.47
CA VAL A 6 18.70 -21.85 14.45
C VAL A 6 17.37 -21.54 15.16
N PRO A 7 16.73 -20.38 14.97
CA PRO A 7 15.50 -20.05 15.67
C PRO A 7 14.36 -20.96 15.22
N THR A 8 13.69 -21.59 16.18
CA THR A 8 12.58 -22.54 15.99
C THR A 8 11.32 -21.81 15.52
N LYS A 9 10.55 -22.38 14.56
CA LYS A 9 9.32 -21.81 13.95
C LYS A 9 8.30 -21.19 14.93
N SER A 10 8.26 -21.67 16.18
CA SER A 10 7.37 -21.16 17.25
C SER A 10 7.74 -19.75 17.71
N SER A 11 9.02 -19.46 17.91
CA SER A 11 9.51 -18.13 18.34
C SER A 11 9.29 -17.05 17.27
N THR A 12 9.36 -17.42 15.98
CA THR A 12 9.15 -16.48 14.87
C THR A 12 7.68 -16.05 14.73
N MET A 13 6.71 -16.94 15.02
CA MET A 13 5.28 -16.61 14.95
C MET A 13 4.82 -15.73 16.12
N ILE A 14 5.31 -16.02 17.34
CA ILE A 14 5.03 -15.19 18.53
C ILE A 14 5.53 -13.76 18.31
N ASN A 15 6.74 -13.63 17.75
CA ASN A 15 7.35 -12.34 17.45
C ASN A 15 6.55 -11.54 16.39
N LYS A 16 5.93 -12.23 15.43
CA LYS A 16 5.13 -11.59 14.37
C LYS A 16 3.80 -11.03 14.87
N HIS A 17 3.07 -11.77 15.70
CA HIS A 17 1.84 -11.27 16.30
C HIS A 17 2.09 -10.05 17.17
N GLN A 18 3.16 -10.07 17.96
CA GLN A 18 3.54 -8.95 18.82
C GLN A 18 3.89 -7.69 18.03
N ARG A 19 4.64 -7.81 16.92
CA ARG A 19 4.90 -6.67 16.01
C ARG A 19 3.61 -6.09 15.42
N ILE A 20 2.66 -6.93 15.02
CA ILE A 20 1.39 -6.46 14.47
C ILE A 20 0.61 -5.69 15.53
N GLU A 21 0.54 -6.21 16.76
CA GLU A 21 -0.12 -5.52 17.87
C GLU A 21 0.54 -4.17 18.19
N GLU A 22 1.87 -4.09 18.20
CA GLU A 22 2.60 -2.83 18.39
C GLU A 22 2.25 -1.80 17.31
N ILE A 23 2.23 -2.20 16.03
CA ILE A 23 1.88 -1.30 14.93
C ILE A 23 0.40 -0.89 14.99
N LEU A 24 -0.51 -1.80 15.37
CA LEU A 24 -1.92 -1.48 15.57
C LEU A 24 -2.11 -0.52 16.75
N HIS A 25 -1.32 -0.65 17.81
CA HIS A 25 -1.30 0.31 18.92
C HIS A 25 -0.83 1.69 18.48
N GLU A 26 0.20 1.76 17.62
CA GLU A 26 0.66 3.03 17.03
C GLU A 26 -0.45 3.69 16.18
N LEU A 27 -1.17 2.89 15.40
CA LEU A 27 -2.35 3.35 14.65
C LEU A 27 -3.44 3.86 15.61
N ASP A 28 -3.72 3.14 16.70
CA ASP A 28 -4.74 3.51 17.67
C ASP A 28 -4.38 4.80 18.43
N ALA A 29 -3.09 5.06 18.65
CA ALA A 29 -2.59 6.28 19.28
C ALA A 29 -2.80 7.54 18.41
N LEU A 30 -2.99 7.41 17.10
CA LEU A 30 -3.33 8.55 16.25
C LEU A 30 -4.72 9.09 16.61
N ILE A 31 -4.81 10.39 16.85
CA ILE A 31 -6.08 11.05 17.16
C ILE A 31 -6.97 11.08 15.91
N GLY A 32 -8.21 10.61 16.03
CA GLY A 32 -9.18 10.56 14.94
C GLY A 32 -9.08 9.31 14.05
N LEU A 33 -9.50 9.43 12.80
CA LEU A 33 -9.46 8.37 11.76
C LEU A 33 -10.24 7.07 12.06
N PRO A 34 -11.45 7.13 12.67
CA PRO A 34 -12.17 5.92 13.09
C PRO A 34 -12.44 4.94 11.94
N GLU A 35 -12.82 5.45 10.77
CA GLU A 35 -13.07 4.63 9.58
C GLU A 35 -11.81 3.91 9.08
N VAL A 36 -10.65 4.57 9.13
CA VAL A 36 -9.38 3.96 8.73
C VAL A 36 -9.01 2.84 9.69
N LYS A 37 -9.12 3.08 11.01
CA LYS A 37 -8.82 2.08 12.04
C LYS A 37 -9.72 0.85 11.89
N LYS A 38 -11.02 1.07 11.65
CA LYS A 38 -11.99 0.01 11.41
C LYS A 38 -11.63 -0.81 10.17
N LEU A 39 -11.39 -0.15 9.05
CA LEU A 39 -11.06 -0.80 7.78
C LEU A 39 -9.76 -1.63 7.86
N ILE A 40 -8.76 -1.16 8.59
CA ILE A 40 -7.52 -1.92 8.82
C ILE A 40 -7.80 -3.23 9.58
N ARG A 41 -8.65 -3.17 10.61
CA ARG A 41 -9.05 -4.37 11.37
C ARG A 41 -9.86 -5.35 10.52
N GLU A 42 -10.75 -4.84 9.66
CA GLU A 42 -11.52 -5.65 8.71
C GLU A 42 -10.61 -6.36 7.71
N ILE A 43 -9.64 -5.63 7.12
CA ILE A 43 -8.64 -6.21 6.21
C ILE A 43 -7.82 -7.29 6.92
N TYR A 44 -7.36 -7.03 8.14
CA TYR A 44 -6.61 -8.00 8.93
C TYR A 44 -7.41 -9.28 9.18
N ALA A 45 -8.66 -9.15 9.63
CA ALA A 45 -9.56 -10.27 9.88
C ALA A 45 -9.83 -11.08 8.60
N PHE A 46 -10.07 -10.39 7.46
CA PHE A 46 -10.26 -11.03 6.17
C PHE A 46 -9.05 -11.87 5.78
N ILE A 47 -7.83 -11.31 5.85
CA ILE A 47 -6.59 -12.02 5.49
C ILE A 47 -6.37 -13.25 6.38
N GLU A 48 -6.65 -13.13 7.68
CA GLU A 48 -6.52 -14.25 8.60
C GLU A 48 -7.49 -15.39 8.25
N ILE A 49 -8.72 -15.07 7.86
CA ILE A 49 -9.69 -16.05 7.35
C ILE A 49 -9.17 -16.70 6.05
N GLN A 50 -8.66 -15.90 5.10
CA GLN A 50 -8.14 -16.43 3.84
C GLN A 50 -6.95 -17.38 4.06
N LYS A 51 -6.04 -17.05 4.99
CA LYS A 51 -4.92 -17.94 5.36
C LYS A 51 -5.38 -19.26 5.98
N ARG A 52 -6.45 -19.22 6.79
CA ARG A 52 -7.04 -20.46 7.35
C ARG A 52 -7.66 -21.30 6.24
N ARG A 53 -8.40 -20.68 5.32
CA ARG A 53 -8.97 -21.36 4.14
C ARG A 53 -7.87 -22.00 3.28
N GLU A 54 -6.77 -21.30 3.04
CA GLU A 54 -5.62 -21.81 2.29
C GLU A 54 -5.00 -23.04 2.96
N LYS A 55 -4.81 -23.02 4.29
CA LYS A 55 -4.30 -24.18 5.06
C LYS A 55 -5.20 -25.40 4.93
N GLU A 56 -6.51 -25.20 4.90
CA GLU A 56 -7.52 -26.23 4.70
C GLU A 56 -7.75 -26.58 3.22
N ARG A 57 -6.94 -26.03 2.29
CA ARG A 57 -7.06 -26.21 0.83
C ARG A 57 -8.43 -25.82 0.26
N LEU A 58 -9.10 -24.88 0.90
CA LEU A 58 -10.34 -24.29 0.43
C LEU A 58 -10.05 -23.17 -0.58
N VAL A 59 -11.02 -22.87 -1.44
CA VAL A 59 -10.94 -21.75 -2.38
C VAL A 59 -10.72 -20.45 -1.62
N THR A 60 -9.69 -19.71 -2.03
CA THR A 60 -9.39 -18.36 -1.56
C THR A 60 -9.76 -17.33 -2.63
N GLU A 61 -10.04 -16.13 -2.17
CA GLU A 61 -10.33 -14.97 -3.01
C GLU A 61 -9.12 -14.02 -3.00
N PRO A 62 -8.74 -13.47 -4.18
CA PRO A 62 -7.65 -12.51 -4.26
C PRO A 62 -8.05 -11.20 -3.58
N LEU A 63 -7.12 -10.64 -2.81
CA LEU A 63 -7.32 -9.36 -2.15
C LEU A 63 -6.78 -8.23 -3.02
N VAL A 64 -7.67 -7.40 -3.56
CA VAL A 64 -7.30 -6.17 -4.27
C VAL A 64 -7.55 -4.99 -3.35
N LEU A 65 -6.48 -4.29 -2.96
CA LEU A 65 -6.55 -3.14 -2.05
C LEU A 65 -5.97 -1.90 -2.73
N HIS A 66 -6.87 -1.01 -3.16
CA HIS A 66 -6.54 0.37 -3.49
C HIS A 66 -7.47 1.25 -2.65
N MET A 67 -6.94 2.28 -2.00
CA MET A 67 -7.70 3.11 -1.06
C MET A 67 -7.65 4.58 -1.48
N ILE A 68 -8.78 5.25 -1.30
CA ILE A 68 -8.87 6.70 -1.42
C ILE A 68 -9.03 7.23 0.00
N PHE A 69 -8.15 8.13 0.40
CA PHE A 69 -8.22 8.82 1.67
C PHE A 69 -8.64 10.26 1.43
N LYS A 70 -9.71 10.70 2.07
CA LYS A 70 -10.21 12.06 1.89
C LYS A 70 -9.98 12.92 3.12
N GLY A 71 -9.76 14.21 2.92
CA GLY A 71 -9.90 15.23 3.95
C GLY A 71 -8.86 16.34 3.85
N ASN A 72 -8.89 17.28 4.78
CA ASN A 72 -8.05 18.47 4.72
C ASN A 72 -6.54 18.15 4.74
N PRO A 73 -5.70 19.01 4.13
CA PRO A 73 -4.25 18.96 4.29
C PRO A 73 -3.83 18.96 5.76
N GLY A 74 -2.73 18.27 6.07
CA GLY A 74 -2.17 18.23 7.44
C GLY A 74 -2.84 17.25 8.41
N THR A 75 -3.83 16.44 7.99
CA THR A 75 -4.50 15.47 8.90
C THR A 75 -3.76 14.12 9.04
N GLY A 76 -2.43 14.10 8.93
CA GLY A 76 -1.61 12.89 9.15
C GLY A 76 -1.75 11.79 8.09
N LYS A 77 -2.21 12.15 6.89
CA LYS A 77 -2.49 11.27 5.74
C LYS A 77 -1.30 10.39 5.31
N THR A 78 -0.16 11.01 5.10
CA THR A 78 1.10 10.32 4.77
C THR A 78 1.57 9.43 5.93
N THR A 79 1.36 9.86 7.17
CA THR A 79 1.70 9.07 8.37
C THR A 79 0.88 7.78 8.41
N VAL A 80 -0.42 7.86 8.16
CA VAL A 80 -1.32 6.70 8.08
C VAL A 80 -0.88 5.73 6.98
N ALA A 81 -0.55 6.24 5.80
CA ALA A 81 -0.07 5.40 4.70
C ALA A 81 1.22 4.66 5.07
N ARG A 82 2.14 5.30 5.80
CA ARG A 82 3.38 4.67 6.29
C ARG A 82 3.12 3.57 7.31
N ILE A 83 2.18 3.78 8.23
CA ILE A 83 1.76 2.74 9.20
C ILE A 83 1.13 1.56 8.45
N LEU A 84 0.24 1.84 7.50
CA LEU A 84 -0.39 0.83 6.64
C LEU A 84 0.62 -0.04 5.91
N GLY A 85 1.68 0.56 5.34
CA GLY A 85 2.75 -0.18 4.67
C GLY A 85 3.39 -1.22 5.59
N ARG A 86 3.66 -0.83 6.84
CA ARG A 86 4.20 -1.74 7.87
C ARG A 86 3.20 -2.83 8.25
N VAL A 87 1.94 -2.48 8.51
CA VAL A 87 0.88 -3.47 8.82
C VAL A 87 0.76 -4.49 7.69
N PHE A 88 0.63 -4.02 6.45
CA PHE A 88 0.45 -4.86 5.27
C PHE A 88 1.65 -5.76 4.97
N ARG A 89 2.87 -5.30 5.25
CA ARG A 89 4.06 -6.14 5.21
C ARG A 89 4.00 -7.25 6.26
N GLU A 90 3.72 -6.89 7.51
CA GLU A 90 3.67 -7.89 8.58
C GLU A 90 2.58 -8.91 8.30
N ILE A 91 1.38 -8.52 7.87
CA ILE A 91 0.31 -9.48 7.58
C ILE A 91 0.50 -10.23 6.26
N GLY A 92 1.54 -9.91 5.48
CA GLY A 92 1.94 -10.66 4.27
C GLY A 92 1.20 -10.26 3.00
N VAL A 93 0.57 -9.09 2.97
CA VAL A 93 -0.02 -8.49 1.77
C VAL A 93 1.05 -7.83 0.90
N LEU A 94 2.03 -7.18 1.54
CA LEU A 94 3.16 -6.53 0.90
C LEU A 94 4.45 -7.29 1.23
N SER A 95 5.41 -7.31 0.31
CA SER A 95 6.70 -7.97 0.54
C SER A 95 7.69 -7.09 1.31
N GLN A 96 7.61 -5.76 1.16
CA GLN A 96 8.54 -4.79 1.77
C GLN A 96 7.85 -3.76 2.67
N GLY A 97 6.69 -3.24 2.28
CA GLY A 97 5.90 -2.28 3.07
C GLY A 97 6.44 -0.85 3.13
N HIS A 98 7.37 -0.48 2.25
CA HIS A 98 7.83 0.89 2.11
C HIS A 98 6.78 1.77 1.43
N LEU A 99 6.93 3.08 1.59
CA LEU A 99 6.06 4.10 1.00
C LEU A 99 6.86 4.88 -0.04
N ILE A 100 6.35 4.96 -1.26
CA ILE A 100 6.84 5.86 -2.31
C ILE A 100 5.79 6.94 -2.50
N GLU A 101 6.15 8.17 -2.13
CA GLU A 101 5.33 9.36 -2.30
C GLU A 101 5.66 10.00 -3.65
N VAL A 102 4.62 10.33 -4.41
CA VAL A 102 4.72 10.96 -5.72
C VAL A 102 3.66 12.02 -5.90
N GLU A 103 4.01 13.04 -6.66
CA GLU A 103 3.09 14.08 -7.12
C GLU A 103 2.90 13.98 -8.65
N ARG A 104 2.07 14.86 -9.21
CA ARG A 104 1.89 14.96 -10.66
C ARG A 104 3.21 15.15 -11.41
N ALA A 105 4.11 15.97 -10.88
CA ALA A 105 5.40 16.24 -11.50
C ALA A 105 6.28 14.98 -11.61
N ASP A 106 6.12 14.00 -10.71
CA ASP A 106 6.87 12.74 -10.74
C ASP A 106 6.33 11.73 -11.76
N LEU A 107 5.06 11.86 -12.10
CA LEU A 107 4.33 10.90 -12.96
C LEU A 107 4.21 11.38 -14.39
N VAL A 108 4.04 12.69 -14.60
CA VAL A 108 3.77 13.32 -15.89
C VAL A 108 5.06 13.93 -16.46
N GLY A 109 5.34 13.63 -17.73
CA GLY A 109 6.47 14.19 -18.47
C GLY A 109 6.11 15.47 -19.22
N GLU A 110 7.13 16.27 -19.55
CA GLU A 110 6.98 17.51 -20.32
C GLU A 110 6.81 17.26 -21.83
N TYR A 111 7.21 16.08 -22.31
CA TYR A 111 7.23 15.71 -23.72
C TYR A 111 6.45 14.40 -23.99
N ILE A 112 6.01 14.24 -25.23
CA ILE A 112 5.27 13.06 -25.69
C ILE A 112 6.09 11.79 -25.41
N GLY A 113 5.45 10.78 -24.82
CA GLY A 113 6.07 9.49 -24.52
C GLY A 113 6.90 9.45 -23.23
N HIS A 114 7.21 10.59 -22.62
CA HIS A 114 7.95 10.61 -21.35
C HIS A 114 7.07 10.20 -20.17
N THR A 115 5.78 10.54 -20.18
CA THR A 115 4.84 10.23 -19.09
C THR A 115 4.76 8.74 -18.80
N ALA A 116 4.59 7.91 -19.84
CA ALA A 116 4.50 6.48 -19.64
C ALA A 116 5.79 5.87 -19.07
N GLN A 117 6.96 6.43 -19.39
CA GLN A 117 8.21 5.98 -18.79
C GLN A 117 8.31 6.41 -17.32
N LYS A 118 8.08 7.70 -17.04
CA LYS A 118 8.15 8.28 -15.68
C LYS A 118 7.21 7.56 -14.71
N THR A 119 5.96 7.37 -15.12
CA THR A 119 4.95 6.62 -14.35
C THR A 119 5.40 5.18 -14.06
N ARG A 120 5.97 4.48 -15.05
CA ARG A 120 6.50 3.12 -14.87
C ARG A 120 7.66 3.07 -13.89
N GLU A 121 8.55 4.04 -13.92
CA GLU A 121 9.69 4.10 -13.02
C GLU A 121 9.24 4.26 -11.55
N GLN A 122 8.25 5.12 -11.29
CA GLN A 122 7.69 5.26 -9.94
C GLN A 122 6.94 4.01 -9.48
N LEU A 123 6.13 3.40 -10.36
CA LEU A 123 5.46 2.12 -10.07
C LEU A 123 6.47 1.01 -9.74
N LYS A 124 7.60 0.95 -10.47
CA LYS A 124 8.69 -0.01 -10.19
C LYS A 124 9.30 0.22 -8.81
N LYS A 125 9.52 1.47 -8.40
CA LYS A 125 10.03 1.77 -7.05
C LYS A 125 9.04 1.36 -5.97
N ALA A 126 7.74 1.45 -6.23
CA ALA A 126 6.69 1.08 -5.30
C ALA A 126 6.39 -0.44 -5.23
N LEU A 127 7.08 -1.26 -6.03
CA LEU A 127 6.90 -2.71 -6.05
C LEU A 127 7.07 -3.33 -4.65
N GLY A 128 6.04 -4.04 -4.18
CA GLY A 128 6.07 -4.66 -2.85
C GLY A 128 5.83 -3.68 -1.69
N GLY A 129 5.50 -2.43 -2.00
CA GLY A 129 5.18 -1.37 -1.06
C GLY A 129 3.89 -0.65 -1.42
N ILE A 130 3.81 0.62 -1.04
CA ILE A 130 2.70 1.53 -1.30
C ILE A 130 3.16 2.64 -2.25
N LEU A 131 2.40 2.86 -3.33
CA LEU A 131 2.48 4.09 -4.09
C LEU A 131 1.45 5.08 -3.54
N PHE A 132 1.94 6.16 -2.96
CA PHE A 132 1.13 7.26 -2.45
C PHE A 132 1.14 8.39 -3.46
N ILE A 133 -0.03 8.76 -3.96
CA ILE A 133 -0.17 9.82 -4.95
C ILE A 133 -0.84 11.00 -4.26
N ASP A 134 -0.06 12.04 -3.98
CA ASP A 134 -0.62 13.27 -3.45
C ASP A 134 -1.34 14.05 -4.55
N GLU A 135 -2.42 14.73 -4.16
CA GLU A 135 -3.29 15.49 -5.03
C GLU A 135 -3.62 14.78 -6.36
N ALA A 136 -3.94 13.49 -6.32
CA ALA A 136 -4.10 12.69 -7.54
C ALA A 136 -5.21 13.22 -8.48
N TYR A 137 -6.14 14.04 -7.96
CA TYR A 137 -7.11 14.77 -8.77
C TYR A 137 -6.43 15.64 -9.84
N SER A 138 -5.21 16.12 -9.60
CA SER A 138 -4.41 16.90 -10.53
C SER A 138 -4.06 16.11 -11.80
N LEU A 139 -3.95 14.78 -11.75
CA LEU A 139 -3.70 13.94 -12.94
C LEU A 139 -4.90 13.91 -13.88
N ALA A 140 -6.11 14.06 -13.33
CA ALA A 140 -7.36 14.12 -14.10
C ALA A 140 -7.72 15.54 -14.54
N ARG A 141 -7.12 16.57 -13.94
CA ARG A 141 -7.31 17.97 -14.31
C ARG A 141 -6.40 18.30 -15.51
N GLY A 142 -7.01 18.41 -16.69
CA GLY A 142 -6.31 18.69 -17.94
C GLY A 142 -7.23 18.66 -19.17
N GLY A 143 -6.87 19.38 -20.23
CA GLY A 143 -7.53 19.31 -21.54
C GLY A 143 -7.13 18.06 -22.34
N GLU A 144 -7.60 17.91 -23.58
CA GLU A 144 -7.27 16.75 -24.44
C GLU A 144 -5.77 16.61 -24.74
N LYS A 145 -4.98 17.68 -24.58
CA LYS A 145 -3.53 17.68 -24.79
C LYS A 145 -2.72 17.45 -23.51
N ASP A 146 -3.36 17.16 -22.37
CA ASP A 146 -2.68 16.88 -21.12
C ASP A 146 -2.27 15.41 -21.01
N PHE A 147 -1.00 15.17 -20.69
CA PHE A 147 -0.45 13.84 -20.49
C PHE A 147 -0.85 13.20 -19.14
N GLY A 148 -1.57 13.90 -18.26
CA GLY A 148 -2.08 13.32 -17.01
C GLY A 148 -2.95 12.07 -17.22
N LYS A 149 -3.78 12.04 -18.27
CA LYS A 149 -4.57 10.86 -18.63
C LYS A 149 -3.71 9.66 -19.01
N GLU A 150 -2.59 9.89 -19.70
CA GLU A 150 -1.65 8.84 -20.07
C GLU A 150 -1.03 8.16 -18.83
N SER A 151 -0.71 8.94 -17.79
CA SER A 151 -0.25 8.39 -16.51
C SER A 151 -1.30 7.47 -15.88
N ILE A 152 -2.57 7.87 -15.90
CA ILE A 152 -3.68 7.07 -15.36
C ILE A 152 -3.82 5.77 -16.15
N ASP A 153 -3.78 5.83 -17.48
CA ASP A 153 -3.88 4.65 -18.35
C ASP A 153 -2.75 3.65 -18.09
N VAL A 154 -1.53 4.15 -17.89
CA VAL A 154 -0.36 3.32 -17.57
C VAL A 154 -0.53 2.65 -16.21
N MET A 155 -1.00 3.37 -15.19
CA MET A 155 -1.30 2.79 -13.87
C MET A 155 -2.38 1.72 -13.96
N VAL A 156 -3.49 1.98 -14.67
CA VAL A 156 -4.60 1.02 -14.84
C VAL A 156 -4.13 -0.24 -15.56
N LYS A 157 -3.28 -0.10 -16.58
CA LYS A 157 -2.71 -1.23 -17.32
C LYS A 157 -1.81 -2.11 -16.45
N LEU A 158 -1.06 -1.50 -15.52
CA LEU A 158 -0.09 -2.22 -14.69
C LEU A 158 -0.66 -2.72 -13.36
N ARG A 159 -1.85 -2.24 -12.93
CA ARG A 159 -2.49 -2.65 -11.67
C ARG A 159 -2.69 -4.15 -11.53
N MET A 160 -2.88 -4.87 -12.64
CA MET A 160 -3.18 -6.31 -12.63
C MET A 160 -1.93 -7.18 -12.43
N GLN A 161 -0.73 -6.64 -12.63
CA GLN A 161 0.51 -7.40 -12.55
C GLN A 161 1.22 -7.26 -11.19
N ILE A 162 0.73 -6.37 -10.32
CA ILE A 162 1.56 -5.89 -9.23
C ILE A 162 0.76 -5.75 -7.94
N SER A 163 1.28 -6.31 -6.84
CA SER A 163 0.89 -6.00 -5.45
C SER A 163 1.31 -4.58 -5.07
N ILE A 164 0.86 -3.57 -5.84
CA ILE A 164 1.00 -2.16 -5.50
C ILE A 164 -0.30 -1.74 -4.84
N PHE A 165 -0.18 -1.30 -3.61
CA PHE A 165 -1.26 -0.61 -2.93
C PHE A 165 -1.19 0.87 -3.30
N ILE A 166 -2.30 1.43 -3.82
CA ILE A 166 -2.36 2.84 -4.23
C ILE A 166 -3.20 3.58 -3.19
N ALA A 167 -2.61 4.60 -2.58
CA ALA A 167 -3.30 5.53 -1.70
C ALA A 167 -3.49 6.85 -2.44
N ILE A 168 -4.74 7.22 -2.72
CA ILE A 168 -5.10 8.45 -3.43
C ILE A 168 -5.69 9.44 -2.44
N PHE A 169 -5.17 10.65 -2.41
CA PHE A 169 -5.65 11.70 -1.51
C PHE A 169 -6.45 12.80 -2.22
N ILE A 170 -7.59 13.18 -1.63
CA ILE A 170 -8.50 14.25 -2.08
C ILE A 170 -8.85 15.16 -0.91
#